data_AF-B1ZUG7-F1
#
_entry.id   AF-B1ZUG7-F1
#
_cell.length_a   1.000
_cell.length_b   1.000
_cell.length_c   1.000
_cell.angle_alpha   90.00
_cell.angle_beta   90.00
_cell.angle_gamma   90.00
#
_symmetry.space_group_name_H-M   'P 1'
#
loop_
_entity.id
_entity.type
_entity.pdbx_description
1 polymer ?
#
loop_
_entity_poly.entity_id
_entity_poly.type
_entity_poly.pdbx_seq_one_letter_code
_entity_poly.pdbx_strand_id
1 'polypeptide(L)'
;MFIAAGALVLALSAGCASPAGRDALSAKSAAMPSATGRVLTKQEVQRRTATLFFGDETYAEVNSQWLFRYYQDFRAELFRLGIVRWDDRFDCNRFAELYTSLAQARFYRESYQSRTPAKALALAPFWYIRGNGQGAHAIVQALTERGRMFIDPQTGAEVQLTPQERASAYFFFF
;
A
#
# COMPACT_ATOMS: atom_id res chain seq x y z
N MET A 1 18.56 -13.87 -71.29
CA MET A 1 19.79 -13.59 -70.52
C MET A 1 19.55 -14.02 -69.08
N PHE A 2 20.25 -15.07 -68.65
CA PHE A 2 20.13 -15.74 -67.35
C PHE A 2 20.89 -14.98 -66.25
N ILE A 3 20.30 -14.79 -65.06
CA ILE A 3 20.95 -14.78 -63.71
C ILE A 3 19.81 -15.10 -62.69
N ALA A 4 19.63 -16.33 -62.19
CA ALA A 4 20.35 -17.05 -61.11
C ALA A 4 20.10 -16.54 -59.68
N ALA A 5 19.17 -17.23 -59.00
CA ALA A 5 19.15 -17.76 -57.63
C ALA A 5 20.11 -17.20 -56.55
N GLY A 6 19.55 -16.97 -55.36
CA GLY A 6 20.27 -16.89 -54.09
C GLY A 6 19.32 -16.93 -52.89
N ALA A 7 18.88 -18.12 -52.49
CA ALA A 7 18.14 -18.33 -51.25
C ALA A 7 19.12 -18.48 -50.08
N LEU A 8 19.04 -17.58 -49.09
CA LEU A 8 19.80 -17.65 -47.86
C LEU A 8 18.97 -18.39 -46.81
N VAL A 9 19.32 -19.65 -46.53
CA VAL A 9 18.78 -20.44 -45.43
C VAL A 9 19.61 -20.14 -44.18
N LEU A 10 19.03 -19.38 -43.24
CA LEU A 10 19.58 -19.22 -41.89
C LEU A 10 19.16 -20.41 -41.03
N ALA A 11 20.09 -21.33 -40.80
CA ALA A 11 19.96 -22.39 -39.80
C ALA A 11 20.16 -21.80 -38.39
N LEU A 12 19.09 -21.72 -37.60
CA LEU A 12 19.19 -21.45 -36.16
C LEU A 12 19.45 -22.77 -35.44
N SER A 13 20.67 -22.92 -34.94
CA SER A 13 21.11 -24.00 -34.08
C SER A 13 20.36 -23.98 -32.74
N ALA A 14 19.60 -25.04 -32.47
CA ALA A 14 19.01 -25.30 -31.17
C ALA A 14 20.11 -25.69 -30.17
N GLY A 15 20.57 -24.72 -29.38
CA GLY A 15 21.41 -24.97 -28.22
C GLY A 15 20.58 -25.48 -27.06
N CYS A 16 20.76 -26.76 -26.71
CA CYS A 16 20.25 -27.35 -25.48
C CYS A 16 20.94 -26.71 -24.26
N ALA A 17 20.32 -25.67 -23.68
CA ALA A 17 20.73 -25.14 -22.39
C ALA A 17 20.08 -25.97 -21.27
N SER A 18 20.91 -26.65 -20.49
CA SER A 18 20.52 -27.41 -19.30
C SER A 18 19.79 -26.54 -18.28
N PRO A 19 18.65 -26.98 -17.70
CA PRO A 19 17.99 -26.28 -16.60
C PRO A 19 18.63 -26.71 -15.26
N ALA A 20 19.92 -26.49 -15.10
CA ALA A 20 20.62 -26.68 -13.82
C ALA A 20 20.79 -25.30 -13.17
N GLY A 21 19.74 -24.83 -12.50
CA GLY A 21 19.75 -23.51 -11.87
C GLY A 21 18.39 -23.06 -11.34
N ARG A 22 17.65 -23.94 -10.67
CA ARG A 22 16.43 -23.57 -9.90
C ARG A 22 16.59 -23.68 -8.39
N ASP A 23 17.81 -23.92 -7.90
CA ASP A 23 18.10 -24.06 -6.47
C ASP A 23 18.78 -22.83 -5.84
N ALA A 24 18.73 -21.68 -6.54
CA ALA A 24 18.89 -20.40 -5.86
C ALA A 24 17.52 -19.93 -5.36
N LEU A 25 16.93 -20.69 -4.42
CA LEU A 25 15.98 -20.13 -3.47
C LEU A 25 16.75 -19.08 -2.68
N SER A 26 16.80 -17.88 -3.26
CA SER A 26 17.17 -16.62 -2.63
C SER A 26 16.68 -16.69 -1.21
N ALA A 27 17.62 -16.71 -0.25
CA ALA A 27 17.32 -16.48 1.15
C ALA A 27 16.48 -15.20 1.21
N LYS A 28 15.16 -15.37 1.30
CA LYS A 28 14.20 -14.26 1.37
C LYS A 28 14.60 -13.52 2.63
N SER A 29 15.28 -12.40 2.47
CA SER A 29 15.39 -11.39 3.54
C SER A 29 14.00 -11.30 4.15
N ALA A 30 13.88 -11.64 5.44
CA ALA A 30 12.59 -11.77 6.09
C ALA A 30 11.81 -10.47 5.82
N ALA A 31 10.70 -10.60 5.09
CA ALA A 31 9.91 -9.44 4.70
C ALA A 31 9.53 -8.69 5.98
N MET A 32 9.78 -7.38 6.00
CA MET A 32 9.44 -6.54 7.14
C MET A 32 7.93 -6.67 7.44
N PRO A 33 7.53 -6.99 8.69
CA PRO A 33 6.12 -7.23 9.01
C PRO A 33 5.32 -5.93 8.94
N SER A 34 4.07 -6.02 8.46
CA SER A 34 3.14 -4.88 8.40
C SER A 34 2.72 -4.32 9.76
N ALA A 35 2.74 -5.15 10.79
CA ALA A 35 2.36 -4.79 12.16
C ALA A 35 3.52 -4.91 13.15
N THR A 36 3.45 -4.15 14.24
CA THR A 36 4.44 -4.22 15.36
C THR A 36 4.23 -5.45 16.25
N GLY A 37 3.09 -6.11 16.13
CA GLY A 37 2.63 -7.18 17.02
C GLY A 37 1.72 -6.68 18.16
N ARG A 38 1.66 -5.37 18.40
CA ARG A 38 0.70 -4.78 19.34
C ARG A 38 -0.70 -4.79 18.72
N VAL A 39 -1.70 -5.08 19.56
CA VAL A 39 -3.12 -4.99 19.21
C VAL A 39 -3.74 -3.80 19.95
N LEU A 40 -4.48 -3.00 19.20
CA LEU A 40 -5.27 -1.87 19.67
C LEU A 40 -6.74 -2.27 19.67
N THR A 41 -7.43 -1.98 20.77
CA THR A 41 -8.88 -2.09 20.85
C THR A 41 -9.57 -0.97 20.08
N LYS A 42 -10.81 -1.19 19.63
CA LYS A 42 -11.66 -0.15 19.02
C LYS A 42 -11.71 1.13 19.86
N GLN A 43 -11.84 1.02 21.18
CA GLN A 43 -11.85 2.18 22.08
C GLN A 43 -10.52 2.95 22.10
N GLU A 44 -9.38 2.25 22.00
CA GLU A 44 -8.08 2.92 21.87
C GLU A 44 -7.92 3.63 20.52
N VAL A 45 -8.33 2.99 19.42
CA VAL A 45 -8.33 3.63 18.10
C VAL A 45 -9.23 4.87 18.12
N GLN A 46 -10.43 4.77 18.71
CA GLN A 46 -11.37 5.88 18.85
C GLN A 46 -10.76 7.06 19.61
N ARG A 47 -10.15 6.81 20.77
CA ARG A 47 -9.50 7.88 21.56
C ARG A 47 -8.36 8.57 20.81
N ARG A 48 -7.63 7.85 19.96
CA ARG A 48 -6.47 8.38 19.22
C ARG A 48 -6.83 9.11 17.92
N THR A 49 -8.01 8.82 17.36
CA THR A 49 -8.36 9.29 16.01
C THR A 49 -9.57 10.21 15.99
N ALA A 50 -10.41 10.16 17.03
CA ALA A 50 -11.76 10.76 17.05
C ALA A 50 -12.67 10.23 15.92
N THR A 51 -12.44 9.00 15.46
CA THR A 51 -13.25 8.37 14.40
C THR A 51 -14.64 7.98 14.91
N LEU A 52 -15.63 8.09 14.02
CA LEU A 52 -17.03 7.73 14.30
C LEU A 52 -17.40 6.32 13.81
N PHE A 53 -16.75 5.83 12.74
CA PHE A 53 -17.05 4.54 12.12
C PHE A 53 -15.90 3.55 12.26
N PHE A 54 -16.21 2.37 12.80
CA PHE A 54 -15.27 1.27 13.01
C PHE A 54 -15.92 -0.04 12.53
N GLY A 55 -15.25 -0.76 11.63
CA GLY A 55 -15.65 -2.07 11.13
C GLY A 55 -15.27 -3.20 12.08
N ASP A 56 -14.16 -3.05 12.79
CA ASP A 56 -13.58 -4.10 13.64
C ASP A 56 -13.45 -3.70 15.12
N GLU A 57 -13.36 -4.73 15.97
CA GLU A 57 -13.18 -4.59 17.44
C GLU A 57 -11.70 -4.47 17.84
N THR A 58 -10.79 -4.98 17.01
CA THR A 58 -9.36 -5.05 17.29
C THR A 58 -8.54 -4.80 16.03
N TYR A 59 -7.49 -3.99 16.16
CA TYR A 59 -6.63 -3.55 15.07
C TYR A 59 -5.16 -3.81 15.41
N ALA A 60 -4.36 -4.26 14.47
CA ALA A 60 -2.93 -4.38 14.62
C ALA A 60 -2.28 -2.99 14.46
N GLU A 61 -1.44 -2.59 15.42
CA GLU A 61 -0.65 -1.36 15.30
C GLU A 61 0.33 -1.50 14.13
N VAL A 62 0.32 -0.50 13.25
CA VAL A 62 1.09 -0.53 12.00
C VAL A 62 2.57 -0.29 12.30
N ASN A 63 3.45 -1.08 11.69
CA ASN A 63 4.89 -0.85 11.76
C ASN A 63 5.26 0.35 10.87
N SER A 64 5.77 1.44 11.46
CA SER A 64 6.06 2.65 10.68
C SER A 64 7.12 2.46 9.60
N GLN A 65 8.10 1.58 9.81
CA GLN A 65 9.14 1.29 8.81
C GLN A 65 8.58 0.53 7.60
N TRP A 66 7.53 -0.27 7.83
CA TRP A 66 6.89 -1.02 6.76
C TRP A 66 6.17 -0.10 5.77
N LEU A 67 5.55 0.99 6.24
CA LEU A 67 4.80 1.93 5.39
C LEU A 67 5.62 2.50 4.24
N PHE A 68 6.90 2.82 4.49
CA PHE A 68 7.81 3.34 3.46
C PHE A 68 8.06 2.31 2.36
N ARG A 69 8.30 1.04 2.73
CA ARG A 69 8.49 -0.06 1.77
C ARG A 69 7.18 -0.42 1.07
N TYR A 70 6.08 -0.44 1.81
CA TYR A 70 4.76 -0.75 1.29
C TYR A 70 4.33 0.24 0.21
N TYR A 71 4.70 1.52 0.32
CA TYR A 71 4.45 2.48 -0.76
C TYR A 71 5.12 2.08 -2.09
N GLN A 72 6.33 1.51 -2.06
CA GLN A 72 7.00 1.03 -3.27
C GLN A 72 6.22 -0.12 -3.92
N ASP A 73 5.73 -1.06 -3.10
CA ASP A 73 4.89 -2.16 -3.56
C ASP A 73 3.54 -1.66 -4.11
N PHE A 74 2.94 -0.67 -3.44
CA PHE A 74 1.72 0.00 -3.91
C PHE A 74 1.92 0.68 -5.26
N ARG A 75 3.05 1.38 -5.46
CA ARG A 75 3.39 1.99 -6.75
C ARG A 75 3.57 0.96 -7.86
N ALA A 76 4.21 -0.17 -7.55
CA ALA A 76 4.33 -1.28 -8.50
C ALA A 76 2.94 -1.85 -8.86
N GLU A 77 2.04 -1.94 -7.89
CA GLU A 77 0.67 -2.42 -8.10
C GLU A 77 -0.17 -1.46 -8.94
N LEU A 78 -0.06 -0.14 -8.70
CA LEU A 78 -0.68 0.88 -9.56
C LEU A 78 -0.22 0.74 -11.01
N PHE A 79 1.08 0.57 -11.23
CA PHE A 79 1.63 0.35 -12.57
C PHE A 79 1.10 -0.93 -13.19
N ARG A 80 1.04 -2.03 -12.42
CA ARG A 80 0.47 -3.32 -12.87
C ARG A 80 -0.99 -3.20 -13.29
N LEU A 81 -1.77 -2.36 -12.61
CA LEU A 81 -3.17 -2.07 -12.91
C LEU A 81 -3.37 -1.05 -14.05
N GLY A 82 -2.29 -0.48 -14.61
CA GLY A 82 -2.37 0.57 -15.62
C GLY A 82 -2.77 1.94 -15.07
N ILE A 83 -2.77 2.11 -13.74
CA ILE A 83 -3.09 3.38 -13.05
C ILE A 83 -1.79 4.19 -12.96
N VAL A 84 -1.40 4.79 -14.09
CA VAL A 84 -0.13 5.52 -14.22
C VAL A 84 -0.26 7.03 -14.09
N ARG A 85 -1.50 7.55 -14.08
CA ARG A 85 -1.77 8.98 -14.06
C ARG A 85 -2.97 9.29 -13.15
N TRP A 86 -2.89 10.43 -12.48
CA TRP A 86 -4.02 11.07 -11.81
C TRP A 86 -4.97 11.71 -12.84
N ASP A 87 -6.27 11.44 -12.71
CA ASP A 87 -7.34 12.14 -13.44
C ASP A 87 -8.58 12.29 -12.53
N ASP A 88 -9.61 12.98 -13.01
CA ASP A 88 -10.82 13.26 -12.23
C ASP A 88 -11.62 11.99 -11.83
N ARG A 89 -11.32 10.83 -12.42
CA ARG A 89 -11.96 9.54 -12.11
C ARG A 89 -11.13 8.73 -11.11
N PHE A 90 -9.83 8.94 -11.09
CA PHE A 90 -8.89 8.32 -10.15
C PHE A 90 -8.08 9.41 -9.45
N ASP A 91 -8.76 10.13 -8.55
CA ASP A 91 -8.21 11.24 -7.80
C ASP A 91 -7.84 10.82 -6.36
N CYS A 92 -7.63 11.80 -5.48
CA CYS A 92 -7.03 11.57 -4.16
C CYS A 92 -7.79 10.54 -3.29
N ASN A 93 -9.12 10.47 -3.40
CA ASN A 93 -9.90 9.49 -2.62
C ASN A 93 -9.64 8.04 -3.09
N ARG A 94 -9.56 7.80 -4.41
CA ARG A 94 -9.33 6.48 -4.99
C ARG A 94 -7.94 5.96 -4.66
N PHE A 95 -6.94 6.85 -4.64
CA PHE A 95 -5.61 6.48 -4.15
C PHE A 95 -5.64 6.05 -2.67
N ALA A 96 -6.32 6.81 -1.80
CA ALA A 96 -6.38 6.48 -0.37
C ALA A 96 -7.16 5.19 -0.08
N GLU A 97 -8.28 4.98 -0.78
CA GLU A 97 -9.08 3.75 -0.71
C GLU A 97 -8.26 2.54 -1.18
N LEU A 98 -7.68 2.59 -2.38
CA LEU A 98 -6.94 1.47 -2.94
C LEU A 98 -5.69 1.14 -2.10
N TYR A 99 -4.97 2.16 -1.63
CA TYR A 99 -3.82 1.99 -0.74
C TYR A 99 -4.21 1.23 0.52
N THR A 100 -5.34 1.60 1.12
CA THR A 100 -5.85 0.97 2.34
C THR A 100 -6.33 -0.46 2.07
N SER A 101 -7.11 -0.70 1.02
CA SER A 101 -7.62 -2.03 0.68
C SER A 101 -6.49 -3.04 0.40
N LEU A 102 -5.46 -2.63 -0.34
CA LEU A 102 -4.30 -3.47 -0.60
C LEU A 102 -3.48 -3.74 0.66
N ALA A 103 -3.40 -2.77 1.58
CA ALA A 103 -2.70 -2.92 2.86
C ALA A 103 -3.40 -3.96 3.74
N GLN A 104 -4.73 -3.88 3.83
CA GLN A 104 -5.54 -4.83 4.59
C GLN A 104 -5.47 -6.24 3.98
N ALA A 105 -5.56 -6.37 2.64
CA ALA A 105 -5.41 -7.65 1.97
C ALA A 105 -4.02 -8.28 2.21
N ARG A 106 -2.97 -7.45 2.22
CA ARG A 106 -1.61 -7.90 2.54
C ARG A 106 -1.49 -8.35 3.98
N PHE A 107 -2.03 -7.58 4.93
CA PHE A 107 -2.04 -7.97 6.33
C PHE A 107 -2.74 -9.30 6.54
N TYR A 108 -3.94 -9.48 5.99
CA TYR A 108 -4.66 -10.76 6.05
C TYR A 108 -3.78 -11.92 5.56
N ARG A 109 -3.10 -11.76 4.42
CA ARG A 109 -2.20 -12.81 3.90
C ARG A 109 -1.01 -13.09 4.82
N GLU A 110 -0.43 -12.05 5.42
CA GLU A 110 0.70 -12.17 6.36
C GLU A 110 0.28 -12.78 7.70
N SER A 111 -0.96 -12.53 8.15
CA SER A 111 -1.47 -12.90 9.46
C SER A 111 -2.46 -14.07 9.45
N TYR A 112 -2.76 -14.66 8.29
CA TYR A 112 -3.77 -15.72 8.14
C TYR A 112 -3.58 -16.92 9.10
N GLN A 113 -2.33 -17.26 9.42
CA GLN A 113 -1.98 -18.32 10.37
C GLN A 113 -1.52 -17.80 11.74
N SER A 114 -1.59 -16.49 11.94
CA SER A 114 -1.20 -15.86 13.20
C SER A 114 -2.23 -16.14 14.29
N ARG A 115 -1.74 -16.18 15.54
CA ARG A 115 -2.59 -16.18 16.74
C ARG A 115 -2.91 -14.77 17.23
N THR A 116 -2.41 -13.73 16.55
CA THR A 116 -2.71 -12.33 16.90
C THR A 116 -4.21 -12.06 16.74
N PRO A 117 -4.92 -11.56 17.76
CA PRO A 117 -6.37 -11.37 17.72
C PRO A 117 -6.82 -10.11 16.95
N ALA A 118 -5.93 -9.49 16.16
CA ALA A 118 -6.26 -8.31 15.37
C ALA A 118 -7.01 -8.72 14.09
N LYS A 119 -8.11 -8.03 13.80
CA LYS A 119 -8.94 -8.31 12.62
C LYS A 119 -8.52 -7.49 11.39
N ALA A 120 -7.95 -6.31 11.61
CA ALA A 120 -7.48 -5.41 10.57
C ALA A 120 -6.18 -4.70 11.00
N LEU A 121 -5.48 -4.05 10.07
CA LEU A 121 -4.46 -3.05 10.41
C LEU A 121 -5.13 -1.77 10.90
N ALA A 122 -4.49 -1.06 11.83
CA ALA A 122 -4.88 0.27 12.26
C ALA A 122 -4.49 1.33 11.21
N LEU A 123 -5.07 1.23 10.00
CA LEU A 123 -4.84 2.08 8.84
C LEU A 123 -6.16 2.35 8.10
N ALA A 124 -6.40 3.60 7.73
CA ALA A 124 -7.66 4.07 7.18
C ALA A 124 -7.49 5.26 6.22
N PRO A 125 -8.43 5.51 5.29
CA PRO A 125 -8.53 6.78 4.60
C PRO A 125 -8.85 7.92 5.59
N PHE A 126 -8.38 9.12 5.27
CA PHE A 126 -8.60 10.33 6.06
C PHE A 126 -8.88 11.52 5.14
N TRP A 127 -10.11 12.02 5.16
CA TRP A 127 -10.58 13.09 4.30
C TRP A 127 -10.77 14.37 5.11
N TYR A 128 -10.20 15.47 4.62
CA TYR A 128 -10.12 16.74 5.33
C TYR A 128 -10.14 17.93 4.37
N ILE A 129 -10.24 19.14 4.91
CA ILE A 129 -10.11 20.39 4.17
C ILE A 129 -8.70 20.96 4.38
N ARG A 130 -7.97 21.20 3.28
CA ARG A 130 -6.63 21.79 3.32
C ARG A 130 -6.68 23.23 3.82
N GLY A 131 -5.73 23.61 4.68
CA GLY A 131 -5.69 24.94 5.31
C GLY A 131 -5.37 26.09 4.35
N ASN A 132 -4.88 25.80 3.14
CA ASN A 132 -4.45 26.77 2.14
C ASN A 132 -5.54 27.16 1.12
N GLY A 133 -6.80 26.79 1.37
CA GLY A 133 -7.91 27.08 0.46
C GLY A 133 -7.98 26.19 -0.78
N GLN A 134 -7.13 25.15 -0.91
CA GLN A 134 -7.16 24.19 -2.02
C GLN A 134 -8.30 23.13 -1.91
N GLY A 135 -9.28 23.37 -1.05
CA GLY A 135 -10.44 22.51 -0.88
C GLY A 135 -10.14 21.17 -0.20
N ALA A 136 -10.99 20.18 -0.51
CA ALA A 136 -10.91 18.84 0.06
C ALA A 136 -9.67 18.06 -0.39
N HIS A 137 -9.23 17.14 0.45
CA HIS A 137 -8.20 16.16 0.13
C HIS A 137 -8.41 14.87 0.91
N ALA A 138 -7.92 13.76 0.36
CA ALA A 138 -7.94 12.45 0.98
C ALA A 138 -6.51 11.89 1.02
N ILE A 139 -6.11 11.44 2.21
CA ILE A 139 -4.82 10.81 2.50
C ILE A 139 -5.06 9.54 3.30
N VAL A 140 -4.00 8.87 3.74
CA VAL A 140 -4.08 7.70 4.62
C VAL A 140 -3.61 8.09 6.01
N GLN A 141 -4.33 7.66 7.04
CA GLN A 141 -3.87 7.71 8.42
C GLN A 141 -3.48 6.32 8.90
N ALA A 142 -2.44 6.23 9.73
CA ALA A 142 -2.01 5.00 10.36
C ALA A 142 -1.70 5.24 11.85
N LEU A 143 -2.11 4.31 12.71
CA LEU A 143 -1.66 4.27 14.10
C LEU A 143 -0.44 3.36 14.20
N THR A 144 0.70 3.97 14.50
CA THR A 144 2.01 3.32 14.55
C THR A 144 2.62 3.43 15.95
N GLU A 145 3.76 2.78 16.15
CA GLU A 145 4.60 2.96 17.33
C GLU A 145 5.13 4.40 17.50
N ARG A 146 5.15 5.19 16.41
CA ARG A 146 5.49 6.64 16.41
C ARG A 146 4.27 7.53 16.69
N GLY A 147 3.09 6.95 16.91
CA GLY A 147 1.83 7.64 17.03
C GLY A 147 1.04 7.68 15.73
N ARG A 148 0.13 8.65 15.62
CA ARG A 148 -0.72 8.84 14.43
C ARG A 148 0.08 9.49 13.32
N MET A 149 0.29 8.76 12.23
CA MET A 149 0.96 9.23 11.03
C MET A 149 -0.05 9.46 9.91
N PHE A 150 0.27 10.39 9.02
CA PHE A 150 -0.50 10.64 7.81
C PHE A 150 0.39 10.51 6.59
N ILE A 151 -0.12 9.91 5.52
CA ILE A 151 0.65 9.54 4.33
C ILE A 151 -0.15 9.94 3.12
N ASP A 152 0.44 10.70 2.20
CA ASP A 152 -0.14 10.93 0.89
C ASP A 152 0.13 9.72 -0.01
N PRO A 153 -0.89 8.89 -0.35
CA PRO A 153 -0.69 7.69 -1.14
C PRO A 153 -0.25 7.97 -2.59
N GLN A 154 -0.36 9.21 -3.08
CA GLN A 154 0.08 9.56 -4.43
C GLN A 154 1.60 9.73 -4.50
N THR A 155 2.21 10.20 -3.42
CA THR A 155 3.63 10.57 -3.36
C THR A 155 4.43 9.69 -2.40
N GLY A 156 3.77 9.02 -1.46
CA GLY A 156 4.38 8.25 -0.38
C GLY A 156 4.92 9.11 0.75
N ALA A 157 4.73 10.43 0.68
CA ALA A 157 5.25 11.38 1.66
C ALA A 157 4.45 11.30 2.97
N GLU A 158 5.16 11.40 4.10
CA GLU A 158 4.54 11.66 5.39
C GLU A 158 4.05 13.12 5.43
N VAL A 159 2.80 13.32 5.83
CA VAL A 159 2.13 14.63 5.85
C VAL A 159 1.97 15.08 7.30
N GLN A 160 2.43 16.29 7.60
CA GLN A 160 2.17 16.96 8.88
C GLN A 160 0.92 17.82 8.74
N LEU A 161 -0.17 17.42 9.39
CA LEU A 161 -1.42 18.18 9.38
C LEU A 161 -1.47 19.20 10.52
N THR A 162 -1.92 20.40 10.19
CA THR A 162 -2.24 21.41 11.21
C THR A 162 -3.37 20.93 12.13
N PRO A 163 -3.49 21.48 13.35
CA PRO A 163 -4.65 21.19 14.22
C PRO A 163 -5.99 21.46 13.52
N GLN A 164 -6.07 22.52 12.71
CA GLN A 164 -7.27 22.90 11.96
C GLN A 164 -7.62 21.87 10.89
N GLU A 165 -6.64 21.40 10.11
CA GLU A 165 -6.84 20.33 9.12
C GLU A 165 -7.25 19.01 9.78
N ARG A 166 -6.71 18.69 10.95
CA ARG A 166 -7.13 17.50 11.70
C ARG A 166 -8.57 17.63 12.20
N ALA A 167 -8.97 18.82 12.62
CA ALA A 167 -10.33 19.10 13.09
C ALA A 167 -11.35 19.18 11.94
N SER A 168 -10.92 19.44 10.70
CA SER A 168 -11.79 19.49 9.52
C SER A 168 -12.08 18.11 8.91
N ALA A 169 -11.67 17.04 9.57
CA ALA A 169 -11.92 15.67 9.12
C ALA A 169 -13.42 15.38 9.03
N TYR A 170 -13.90 14.96 7.87
CA TYR A 170 -15.33 14.71 7.65
C TYR A 170 -15.64 13.30 7.14
N PHE A 171 -14.63 12.56 6.66
CA PHE A 171 -14.80 11.15 6.30
C PHE A 171 -13.54 10.34 6.59
N PHE A 172 -13.68 9.33 7.45
CA PHE A 172 -12.64 8.39 7.79
C PHE A 172 -13.27 7.17 8.47
N PHE A 173 -12.87 5.97 8.05
CA PHE A 173 -13.38 4.69 8.55
C PHE A 173 -12.21 3.75 8.83
N PHE A 174 -12.21 3.13 10.00
CA PHE A 174 -11.31 2.03 10.33
C PHE A 174 -12.04 0.71 10.17
#